data_AF-A0A7S1ASA6-F1
#
_entry.id   AF-A0A7S1ASA6-F1
#
_cell.length_a   1.000
_cell.length_b   1.000
_cell.length_c   1.000
_cell.angle_alpha   90.00
_cell.angle_beta   90.00
_cell.angle_gamma   90.00
#
_symmetry.space_group_name_H-M   'P 1'
#
loop_
_entity.id
_entity.type
_entity.pdbx_description
1 polymer ?
#
loop_
_entity_poly.entity_id
_entity_poly.type
_entity_poly.pdbx_seq_one_letter_code
_entity_poly.pdbx_strand_id
1 'polypeptide(L)'
;FSHPSLHATTYATFSSVVGFMVVFRTSQGYGRFWEGTSMVYKMHGEWFAGVSTLLAYCKTSLASEELVTEFQQKVVRYVSFLNALILAKLEGGTEDEDHAQALTFPLLDVAGLDSESIMSLDGLENKQEVVFQWIQTLVVEAIDSGVMNISPPLLTRA
;
A
#
# COMPACT_ATOMS: atom_id res chain seq x y z
N PHE A 1 56.25 -25.41 -23.80
CA PHE A 1 56.46 -24.69 -22.54
C PHE A 1 55.12 -24.14 -22.07
N SER A 2 54.39 -24.93 -21.29
CA SER A 2 53.19 -24.49 -20.58
C SER A 2 53.65 -23.67 -19.36
N HIS A 3 53.19 -22.43 -19.21
CA HIS A 3 53.38 -21.63 -17.99
C HIS A 3 52.11 -21.78 -17.12
N PRO A 4 52.07 -22.74 -16.19
CA PRO A 4 50.86 -23.04 -15.41
C PRO A 4 50.50 -21.90 -14.45
N SER A 5 51.50 -21.10 -14.05
CA SER A 5 51.36 -19.98 -13.14
C SER A 5 50.56 -18.80 -13.72
N LEU A 6 50.68 -18.54 -15.04
CA LEU A 6 49.95 -17.44 -15.68
C LEU A 6 48.43 -17.70 -15.66
N HIS A 7 48.01 -18.94 -15.93
CA HIS A 7 46.60 -19.34 -15.87
C HIS A 7 46.04 -19.27 -14.45
N ALA A 8 46.82 -19.67 -13.44
CA ALA A 8 46.41 -19.61 -12.04
C ALA A 8 46.24 -18.15 -11.57
N THR A 9 47.16 -17.24 -11.92
CA THR A 9 47.07 -15.83 -11.54
C THR A 9 45.91 -15.13 -12.26
N THR A 10 45.73 -15.34 -13.57
CA THR A 10 44.60 -14.75 -14.31
C THR A 10 43.25 -15.22 -13.77
N TYR A 11 43.12 -16.51 -13.46
CA TYR A 11 41.91 -17.06 -12.85
C TYR A 11 41.65 -16.50 -11.44
N ALA A 12 42.69 -16.31 -10.64
CA ALA A 12 42.58 -15.70 -9.31
C ALA A 12 42.12 -14.24 -9.39
N THR A 13 42.70 -13.43 -10.30
CA THR A 13 42.27 -12.04 -10.51
C THR A 13 40.82 -11.98 -11.00
N PHE A 14 40.46 -12.80 -11.98
CA PHE A 14 39.07 -12.88 -12.47
C PHE A 14 38.10 -13.24 -11.35
N SER A 15 38.41 -14.29 -10.58
CA SER A 15 37.58 -14.74 -9.45
C SER A 15 37.46 -13.67 -8.37
N SER A 16 38.52 -12.89 -8.12
CA SER A 16 38.50 -11.78 -7.18
C SER A 16 37.56 -10.65 -7.64
N VAL A 17 37.62 -10.27 -8.92
CA VAL A 17 36.72 -9.24 -9.49
C VAL A 17 35.27 -9.70 -9.46
N VAL A 18 35.00 -10.95 -9.86
CA VAL A 18 33.65 -11.53 -9.79
C VAL A 18 33.17 -11.59 -8.34
N GLY A 19 34.02 -12.03 -7.41
CA GLY A 19 33.70 -12.06 -5.99
C GLY A 19 33.34 -10.68 -5.45
N PHE A 20 34.12 -9.66 -5.79
CA PHE A 20 33.82 -8.27 -5.44
C PHE A 20 32.48 -7.79 -6.04
N MET A 21 32.25 -8.04 -7.33
CA MET A 21 30.99 -7.65 -7.99
C MET A 21 29.78 -8.34 -7.37
N VAL A 22 29.88 -9.62 -7.02
CA VAL A 22 28.80 -10.38 -6.37
C VAL A 22 28.49 -9.78 -5.00
N VAL A 23 29.50 -9.53 -4.17
CA VAL A 23 29.31 -8.91 -2.84
C VAL A 23 28.70 -7.51 -2.98
N PHE A 24 29.24 -6.68 -3.86
CA PHE A 24 28.75 -5.31 -4.05
C PHE A 24 27.30 -5.29 -4.55
N ARG A 25 26.98 -6.10 -5.57
CA ARG A 25 25.61 -6.19 -6.11
C ARG A 25 24.63 -6.75 -5.08
N THR A 26 25.04 -7.76 -4.31
CA THR A 26 24.20 -8.35 -3.26
C THR A 26 23.96 -7.35 -2.14
N SER A 27 24.97 -6.58 -1.73
CA SER A 27 24.83 -5.52 -0.72
C SER A 27 23.83 -4.44 -1.16
N GLN A 28 23.92 -3.98 -2.41
CA GLN A 28 22.97 -3.01 -2.97
C GLN A 28 21.55 -3.59 -3.09
N GLY A 29 21.43 -4.84 -3.54
CA GLY A 29 20.14 -5.54 -3.64
C GLY A 29 19.49 -5.72 -2.27
N TYR A 30 20.28 -6.11 -1.26
CA TYR A 30 19.81 -6.27 0.12
C TYR A 30 19.34 -4.94 0.71
N GLY A 31 20.07 -3.85 0.47
CA GLY A 31 19.65 -2.51 0.88
C GLY A 31 18.28 -2.12 0.32
N ARG A 32 18.10 -2.27 -1.00
CA ARG A 32 16.82 -1.98 -1.67
C ARG A 32 15.67 -2.86 -1.19
N PHE A 33 15.93 -4.16 -0.99
CA PHE A 33 14.94 -5.08 -0.44
C PHE A 33 14.46 -4.59 0.93
N TRP A 34 15.41 -4.26 1.81
CA TRP A 34 15.07 -3.93 3.19
C TRP A 34 14.43 -2.55 3.35
N GLU A 35 14.84 -1.59 2.53
CA GLU A 35 14.15 -0.30 2.39
C GLU A 35 12.71 -0.48 1.90
N GLY A 36 12.51 -1.28 0.83
CA GLY A 36 11.19 -1.58 0.30
C GLY A 36 10.27 -2.24 1.32
N THR A 37 10.75 -3.28 2.01
CA THR A 37 9.96 -3.93 3.07
C THR A 37 9.63 -2.98 4.23
N SER A 38 10.57 -2.13 4.62
CA SER A 38 10.33 -1.14 5.68
C SER A 38 9.25 -0.13 5.29
N MET A 39 9.22 0.32 4.03
CA MET A 39 8.17 1.20 3.52
C MET A 39 6.79 0.55 3.54
N VAL A 40 6.68 -0.73 3.17
CA VAL A 40 5.41 -1.48 3.22
C VAL A 40 4.90 -1.62 4.66
N TYR A 41 5.76 -1.95 5.61
CA TYR A 41 5.35 -2.00 7.03
C TYR A 41 4.95 -0.64 7.58
N LYS A 42 5.67 0.43 7.20
CA LYS A 42 5.31 1.80 7.58
C LYS A 42 3.93 2.17 7.05
N MET A 43 3.66 1.88 5.77
CA MET A 43 2.35 2.10 5.14
C MET A 43 1.23 1.41 5.92
N HIS A 44 1.39 0.11 6.24
CA HIS A 44 0.39 -0.60 7.06
C HIS A 44 0.16 0.05 8.43
N GLY A 45 1.24 0.51 9.08
CA GLY A 45 1.15 1.21 10.36
C GLY A 45 0.39 2.54 10.25
N GLU A 46 0.65 3.32 9.21
CA GLU A 46 -0.04 4.59 8.94
C GLU A 46 -1.53 4.37 8.64
N TRP A 47 -1.88 3.35 7.83
CA TRP A 47 -3.28 2.98 7.58
C TRP A 47 -4.01 2.56 8.85
N PHE A 48 -3.40 1.70 9.66
CA PHE A 48 -3.99 1.26 10.92
C PHE A 48 -4.21 2.44 11.87
N ALA A 49 -3.22 3.32 12.01
CA ALA A 49 -3.32 4.50 12.87
C ALA A 49 -4.38 5.49 12.38
N GLY A 50 -4.44 5.75 11.07
CA GLY A 50 -5.43 6.64 10.46
C GLY A 50 -6.86 6.12 10.65
N VAL A 51 -7.12 4.86 10.29
CA VAL A 51 -8.44 4.23 10.47
C VAL A 51 -8.84 4.21 11.95
N SER A 52 -7.93 3.81 12.84
CA SER A 52 -8.21 3.79 14.29
C SER A 52 -8.60 5.17 14.82
N THR A 53 -7.93 6.22 14.34
CA THR A 53 -8.24 7.61 14.67
C THR A 53 -9.62 8.03 14.17
N LEU A 54 -9.95 7.74 12.91
CA LEU A 54 -11.27 8.05 12.33
C LEU A 54 -12.41 7.36 13.09
N LEU A 55 -12.23 6.08 13.44
CA LEU A 55 -13.20 5.33 14.23
C LEU A 55 -13.35 5.90 15.64
N ALA A 56 -12.25 6.35 16.25
CA ALA A 56 -12.29 7.02 17.56
C ALA A 56 -13.06 8.35 17.50
N TYR A 57 -12.93 9.13 16.42
CA TYR A 57 -13.66 10.39 16.24
C TYR A 57 -15.17 10.23 16.09
N CYS A 58 -15.62 9.05 15.65
CA CYS A 58 -17.05 8.72 15.64
C CYS A 58 -17.66 8.61 17.06
N LYS A 59 -16.85 8.48 18.12
CA LYS A 59 -17.35 8.37 19.51
C LYS A 59 -18.09 9.63 20.00
N THR A 60 -17.79 10.78 19.42
CA THR A 60 -18.44 12.06 19.74
C THR A 60 -19.50 12.46 18.73
N SER A 61 -19.90 11.52 17.85
CA SER A 61 -20.92 11.72 16.82
C SER A 61 -22.23 12.25 17.41
N LEU A 62 -22.86 13.17 16.68
CA LEU A 62 -24.24 13.61 16.94
C LEU A 62 -25.25 12.95 15.99
N ALA A 63 -24.76 12.20 15.01
CA ALA A 63 -25.58 11.46 14.06
C ALA A 63 -26.12 10.14 14.67
N SER A 64 -27.08 9.53 13.98
CA SER A 64 -27.61 8.21 14.35
C SER A 64 -26.52 7.14 14.35
N GLU A 65 -26.64 6.12 15.21
CA GLU A 65 -25.72 4.97 15.24
C GLU A 65 -25.63 4.23 13.89
N GLU A 66 -26.71 4.24 13.11
CA GLU A 66 -26.74 3.64 11.77
C GLU A 66 -25.76 4.34 10.82
N LEU A 67 -25.86 5.67 10.68
CA LEU A 67 -24.93 6.48 9.88
C LEU A 67 -23.47 6.36 10.35
N VAL A 68 -23.25 6.30 11.67
CA VAL A 68 -21.91 6.08 12.23
C VAL A 68 -21.37 4.73 11.82
N THR A 69 -22.18 3.68 11.94
CA THR A 69 -21.79 2.31 11.56
C THR A 69 -21.53 2.23 10.06
N GLU A 70 -22.37 2.86 9.24
CA GLU A 70 -22.21 2.91 7.79
C GLU A 70 -20.87 3.54 7.40
N PHE A 71 -20.53 4.69 7.98
CA PHE A 71 -19.24 5.35 7.75
C PHE A 71 -18.06 4.45 8.16
N GLN A 72 -18.11 3.86 9.37
CA GLN A 72 -17.04 2.99 9.87
C GLN A 72 -16.82 1.78 8.96
N GLN A 73 -17.90 1.15 8.49
CA GLN A 73 -17.83 0.02 7.56
C GLN A 73 -17.25 0.45 6.21
N LYS A 74 -17.72 1.58 5.65
CA LYS A 74 -17.20 2.12 4.37
C LYS A 74 -15.70 2.43 4.43
N VAL A 75 -15.22 3.09 5.49
CA VAL A 75 -13.79 3.40 5.68
C VAL A 75 -12.95 2.13 5.68
N VAL A 76 -13.33 1.12 6.48
CA VAL A 76 -12.56 -0.12 6.59
C VAL A 76 -12.54 -0.89 5.27
N ARG A 77 -13.67 -0.95 4.54
CA ARG A 77 -13.76 -1.59 3.23
C ARG A 77 -12.91 -0.87 2.18
N TYR A 78 -12.95 0.46 2.12
CA TYR A 78 -12.11 1.23 1.20
C TYR A 78 -10.61 1.06 1.50
N VAL A 79 -10.20 1.05 2.77
CA VAL A 79 -8.79 0.83 3.13
C VAL A 79 -8.34 -0.61 2.82
N SER A 80 -9.23 -1.60 2.98
CA SER A 80 -8.96 -2.97 2.52
C SER A 80 -8.75 -3.02 1.01
N PHE A 81 -9.63 -2.37 0.25
CA PHE A 81 -9.55 -2.32 -1.21
C PHE A 81 -8.30 -1.56 -1.70
N LEU A 82 -8.01 -0.39 -1.09
CA LEU A 82 -6.81 0.40 -1.36
C LEU A 82 -5.53 -0.41 -1.15
N ASN A 83 -5.44 -1.17 -0.05
CA ASN A 83 -4.28 -2.01 0.22
C ASN A 83 -4.08 -3.09 -0.85
N ALA A 84 -5.16 -3.72 -1.34
CA ALA A 84 -5.06 -4.70 -2.41
C ALA A 84 -4.57 -4.06 -3.72
N LEU A 85 -5.08 -2.87 -4.08
CA LEU A 85 -4.60 -2.14 -5.27
C LEU A 85 -3.13 -1.75 -5.17
N ILE A 86 -2.69 -1.27 -4.01
CA ILE A 86 -1.28 -0.91 -3.80
C ILE A 86 -0.38 -2.15 -3.91
N LEU A 87 -0.77 -3.26 -3.27
CA LEU A 87 -0.01 -4.50 -3.33
C LEU A 87 0.02 -5.08 -4.75
N ALA A 88 -1.09 -5.02 -5.48
CA ALA A 88 -1.16 -5.43 -6.88
C ALA A 88 -0.19 -4.62 -7.77
N LYS A 89 -0.15 -3.30 -7.55
CA LYS A 89 0.80 -2.42 -8.25
C LYS A 89 2.25 -2.71 -7.87
N LEU A 90 2.53 -3.02 -6.60
CA LEU A 90 3.87 -3.37 -6.10
C LEU A 90 4.36 -4.74 -6.59
N GLU A 91 3.45 -5.70 -6.82
CA GLU A 91 3.79 -7.01 -7.38
C GLU A 91 4.41 -6.92 -8.77
N GLY A 92 4.18 -5.81 -9.49
CA GLY A 92 4.97 -5.40 -10.64
C GLY A 92 5.15 -6.51 -11.66
N GLY A 93 4.06 -7.03 -12.23
CA GLY A 93 4.18 -8.12 -13.18
C GLY A 93 2.88 -8.63 -13.73
N THR A 94 2.41 -8.04 -14.82
CA THR A 94 2.27 -8.67 -16.15
C THR A 94 1.61 -7.65 -17.07
N GLU A 95 1.65 -7.90 -18.38
CA GLU A 95 0.85 -7.17 -19.37
C GLU A 95 -0.67 -7.23 -19.07
N ASP A 96 -1.07 -8.03 -18.07
CA ASP A 96 -2.38 -8.13 -17.43
C ASP A 96 -2.32 -7.70 -15.94
N GLU A 97 -2.39 -6.38 -15.66
CA GLU A 97 -2.53 -5.86 -14.28
C GLU A 97 -3.73 -6.47 -13.52
N ASP A 98 -4.72 -7.00 -14.26
CA ASP A 98 -5.93 -7.60 -13.72
C ASP A 98 -5.72 -9.00 -13.10
N HIS A 99 -4.53 -9.62 -13.25
CA HIS A 99 -4.21 -10.95 -12.71
C HIS A 99 -3.21 -10.93 -11.54
N ALA A 100 -2.94 -9.77 -10.94
CA ALA A 100 -2.06 -9.69 -9.77
C ALA A 100 -2.54 -10.60 -8.62
N GLN A 101 -1.62 -11.30 -7.97
CA GLN A 101 -1.94 -12.19 -6.84
C GLN A 101 -2.59 -11.40 -5.70
N ALA A 102 -2.21 -10.16 -5.51
CA ALA A 102 -2.83 -9.30 -4.51
C ALA A 102 -4.33 -9.06 -4.72
N LEU A 103 -4.84 -9.12 -5.96
CA LEU A 103 -6.29 -9.02 -6.24
C LEU A 103 -7.04 -10.28 -5.81
N THR A 104 -6.34 -11.39 -5.56
CA THR A 104 -6.92 -12.62 -5.02
C THR A 104 -7.03 -12.62 -3.49
N PHE A 105 -6.43 -11.63 -2.82
CA PHE A 105 -6.55 -11.53 -1.37
C PHE A 105 -8.00 -11.30 -0.95
N PRO A 106 -8.43 -11.90 0.17
CA PRO A 106 -9.78 -11.73 0.65
C PRO A 106 -10.01 -10.26 1.02
N LEU A 107 -10.87 -9.60 0.25
CA LEU A 107 -11.29 -8.23 0.51
C LEU A 107 -12.46 -8.21 1.50
N LEU A 108 -12.46 -7.22 2.39
CA LEU A 108 -13.58 -6.98 3.28
C LEU A 108 -14.75 -6.41 2.47
N ASP A 109 -15.77 -7.26 2.26
CA ASP A 109 -17.09 -6.94 1.71
C ASP A 109 -17.12 -5.86 0.61
N VAL A 110 -16.54 -6.20 -0.55
CA VAL A 110 -16.51 -5.33 -1.74
C VAL A 110 -17.90 -5.05 -2.29
N ALA A 111 -18.86 -5.96 -2.09
CA ALA A 111 -20.24 -5.78 -2.52
C ALA A 111 -20.93 -4.62 -1.77
N GLY A 112 -20.40 -4.24 -0.61
CA GLY A 112 -20.82 -3.07 0.15
C GLY A 112 -20.21 -1.75 -0.33
N LEU A 113 -19.44 -1.75 -1.41
CA LEU A 113 -18.91 -0.57 -2.10
C LEU A 113 -19.70 -0.32 -3.39
N ASP A 114 -19.70 0.93 -3.86
CA ASP A 114 -20.39 1.28 -5.09
C ASP A 114 -19.74 0.60 -6.30
N SER A 115 -20.51 -0.30 -6.93
CA SER A 115 -20.01 -1.13 -8.03
C SER A 115 -19.73 -0.30 -9.27
N GLU A 116 -20.49 0.78 -9.53
CA GLU A 116 -20.26 1.68 -10.66
C GLU A 116 -18.93 2.43 -10.48
N SER A 117 -18.68 2.97 -9.29
CA SER A 117 -17.40 3.58 -8.94
C SER A 117 -16.24 2.60 -9.12
N ILE A 118 -16.35 1.36 -8.64
CA ILE A 118 -15.29 0.35 -8.82
C ILE A 118 -15.04 0.05 -10.30
N MET A 119 -16.10 -0.12 -11.10
CA MET A 119 -15.97 -0.34 -12.54
C MET A 119 -15.33 0.85 -13.26
N SER A 120 -15.51 2.07 -12.77
CA SER A 120 -14.86 3.27 -13.33
C SER A 120 -13.33 3.28 -13.15
N LEU A 121 -12.79 2.44 -12.28
CA LEU A 121 -11.34 2.29 -12.10
C LEU A 121 -10.68 1.47 -13.20
N ASP A 122 -11.48 0.77 -14.02
CA ASP A 122 -10.96 -0.04 -15.10
C ASP A 122 -10.17 0.82 -16.11
N GLY A 123 -9.00 0.34 -16.53
CA GLY A 123 -8.10 1.07 -17.43
C GLY A 123 -7.39 2.31 -16.85
N LEU A 124 -7.59 2.69 -15.58
CA LEU A 124 -6.84 3.78 -14.95
C LEU A 124 -5.47 3.30 -14.44
N GLU A 125 -4.41 4.07 -14.67
CA GLU A 125 -3.05 3.78 -14.17
C GLU A 125 -2.90 4.08 -12.66
N ASN A 126 -3.75 4.97 -12.14
CA ASN A 126 -3.66 5.55 -10.80
C ASN A 126 -4.86 5.18 -9.93
N LYS A 127 -5.29 3.90 -9.99
CA LYS A 127 -6.46 3.38 -9.27
C LYS A 127 -6.36 3.63 -7.76
N GLN A 128 -5.17 3.45 -7.19
CA GLN A 128 -4.91 3.63 -5.76
C GLN A 128 -5.08 5.08 -5.30
N GLU A 129 -4.68 6.08 -6.09
CA GLU A 129 -4.86 7.49 -5.74
C GLU A 129 -6.34 7.89 -5.80
N VAL A 130 -7.11 7.35 -6.75
CA VAL A 130 -8.55 7.60 -6.86
C VAL A 130 -9.29 7.05 -5.63
N VAL A 131 -8.99 5.81 -5.23
CA VAL A 131 -9.59 5.23 -4.02
C VAL A 131 -9.17 5.99 -2.76
N PHE A 132 -7.93 6.44 -2.68
CA PHE A 132 -7.48 7.31 -1.58
C PHE A 132 -8.27 8.62 -1.52
N GLN A 133 -8.54 9.24 -2.67
CA GLN A 133 -9.39 10.44 -2.75
C GLN A 133 -10.84 10.16 -2.31
N TRP A 134 -11.40 8.98 -2.60
CA TRP A 134 -12.73 8.60 -2.11
C TRP A 134 -12.78 8.49 -0.59
N ILE A 135 -11.73 7.96 0.04
CA ILE A 135 -11.62 7.92 1.50
C ILE A 135 -11.60 9.35 2.06
N GLN A 136 -10.82 10.25 1.46
CA GLN A 136 -10.79 11.66 1.88
C GLN A 136 -12.16 12.34 1.74
N THR A 137 -12.87 12.06 0.65
CA THR A 137 -14.22 12.58 0.41
C THR A 137 -15.20 12.07 1.46
N LEU A 138 -15.14 10.77 1.77
CA LEU A 138 -15.95 10.15 2.82
C LEU A 138 -15.71 10.78 4.20
N VAL A 139 -14.45 11.14 4.51
CA VAL A 139 -14.09 11.84 5.75
C VAL A 139 -14.71 13.25 5.78
N VAL A 140 -14.67 13.98 4.68
CA VAL A 140 -15.28 15.32 4.57
C VAL A 140 -16.81 15.25 4.76
N GLU A 141 -17.47 14.30 4.10
CA GLU A 141 -18.92 14.07 4.24
C GLU A 141 -19.31 13.68 5.67
N ALA A 142 -18.49 12.87 6.34
CA ALA A 142 -18.72 12.51 7.74
C ALA A 142 -18.58 13.70 8.70
N ILE A 143 -17.73 14.69 8.38
CA ILE A 143 -17.64 15.94 9.15
C ILE A 143 -18.90 16.79 8.93
N ASP A 144 -19.30 16.99 7.68
CA ASP A 144 -20.46 17.82 7.33
C ASP A 144 -21.78 17.26 7.88
N SER A 145 -21.96 15.94 7.81
CA SER A 145 -23.13 15.23 8.36
C SER A 145 -23.16 15.12 9.90
N GLY A 146 -22.09 15.52 10.60
CA GLY A 146 -21.99 15.43 12.06
C GLY A 146 -21.69 14.02 12.60
N VAL A 147 -21.35 13.06 11.72
CA VAL A 147 -20.83 11.74 12.09
C VAL A 147 -19.48 11.87 12.80
N MET A 148 -18.64 12.81 12.36
CA MET A 148 -17.44 13.24 13.08
C MET A 148 -17.63 14.66 13.61
N ASN A 149 -17.79 14.77 14.91
CA ASN A 149 -17.91 16.05 15.60
C ASN A 149 -16.71 16.25 16.53
N ILE A 150 -15.60 16.70 15.96
CA ILE A 150 -14.36 16.99 16.70
C ILE A 150 -13.81 18.36 16.34
N SER A 151 -13.16 19.00 17.30
CA SER A 151 -12.60 20.33 17.13
C SER A 151 -11.52 20.37 16.02
N PRO A 152 -11.47 21.43 15.18
CA PRO A 152 -10.54 21.56 14.04
C PRO A 152 -9.06 21.21 14.28
N PRO A 153 -8.43 21.47 15.45
CA PRO A 153 -7.01 21.17 15.66
C PRO A 153 -6.65 19.68 15.61
N LEU A 154 -7.62 18.78 15.82
CA LEU A 154 -7.42 17.34 15.72
C LEU A 154 -7.67 16.83 14.29
N LEU A 155 -8.58 17.49 13.56
CA LEU A 155 -8.87 17.19 12.15
C LEU A 155 -7.68 17.47 11.23
N THR A 156 -6.85 18.46 11.54
CA THR A 156 -5.69 18.82 10.68
C THR A 156 -4.52 17.84 10.80
N ARG A 157 -4.56 16.87 11.72
CA ARG A 157 -3.45 15.93 12.01
C ARG A 157 -3.69 14.51 11.51
N ALA A 158 -4.90 14.22 11.04
CA ALA A 158 -5.32 12.90 10.58
C ALA A 158 -5.19 12.77 9.06
#